data_AF-A0A1T4XPL1-F1
#
_entry.id   AF-A0A1T4XPL1-F1
#
_cell.length_a   1.000
_cell.length_b   1.000
_cell.length_c   1.000
_cell.angle_alpha   90.00
_cell.angle_beta   90.00
_cell.angle_gamma   90.00
#
_symmetry.space_group_name_H-M   'P 1'
#
loop_
_entity.id
_entity.type
_entity.pdbx_description
1 polymer ?
#
loop_
_entity_poly.entity_id
_entity_poly.type
_entity_poly.pdbx_seq_one_letter_code
_entity_poly.pdbx_strand_id
1 'polypeptide(L)'
;MAKLNKEKVAVNLLTCSTLKEAAEKSGISEATLYRLRKTEAFQDVLKAVKNEIFNDAMQKAQGYTLESLEVLRKVMNDDGATDSSRVSAARTILEMGVTMFEDENIIQRLAELERRLGRND
;
A
#
# COMPACT_ATOMS: atom_id res chain seq x y z
N MET A 1 -8.82 -13.74 33.03
CA MET A 1 -8.59 -12.46 32.31
C MET A 1 -8.26 -12.80 30.87
N ALA A 2 -8.97 -12.23 29.89
CA ALA A 2 -8.65 -12.47 28.48
C ALA A 2 -7.23 -11.96 28.17
N LYS A 3 -6.43 -12.76 27.46
CA LYS A 3 -5.08 -12.37 27.02
C LYS A 3 -5.19 -11.14 26.11
N LEU A 4 -4.41 -10.10 26.39
CA LEU A 4 -4.38 -8.87 25.59
C LEU A 4 -4.01 -9.19 24.14
N ASN A 5 -4.93 -8.96 23.20
CA ASN A 5 -4.68 -9.13 21.77
C ASN A 5 -3.92 -7.90 21.24
N LYS A 6 -2.60 -8.03 21.10
CA LYS A 6 -1.72 -6.94 20.66
C LYS A 6 -1.96 -6.53 19.21
N GLU A 7 -2.34 -7.44 18.32
CA GLU A 7 -2.65 -7.12 16.91
C GLU A 7 -3.90 -6.26 16.82
N LYS A 8 -4.98 -6.63 17.51
CA LYS A 8 -6.20 -5.81 17.58
C LYS A 8 -5.91 -4.41 18.11
N VAL A 9 -5.08 -4.31 19.14
CA VAL A 9 -4.67 -3.02 19.72
C VAL A 9 -3.85 -2.20 18.72
N ALA A 10 -2.95 -2.84 17.96
CA ALA A 10 -2.15 -2.19 16.92
C ALA A 10 -3.02 -1.68 15.75
N VAL A 11 -3.98 -2.47 15.29
CA VAL A 11 -4.95 -2.04 14.26
C VAL A 11 -5.71 -0.79 14.74
N ASN A 12 -6.32 -0.85 15.92
CA ASN A 12 -7.06 0.28 16.48
C ASN A 12 -6.17 1.52 16.67
N LEU A 13 -4.91 1.34 17.08
CA LEU A 13 -3.95 2.43 17.22
C LEU A 13 -3.62 3.10 15.88
N LEU A 14 -3.61 2.34 14.77
CA LEU A 14 -3.31 2.84 13.43
C LEU A 14 -4.52 3.45 12.74
N THR A 15 -5.74 2.98 13.02
CA THR A 15 -6.96 3.38 12.28
C THR A 15 -7.81 4.43 12.98
N CYS A 16 -7.71 4.56 14.31
CA CYS A 16 -8.48 5.55 15.06
C CYS A 16 -7.81 6.92 15.06
N SER A 17 -8.61 7.99 15.13
CA SER A 17 -8.08 9.36 15.08
C SER A 17 -7.45 9.81 16.40
N THR A 18 -7.75 9.13 17.51
CA THR A 18 -7.23 9.49 18.84
C THR A 18 -6.78 8.27 19.65
N LEU A 19 -5.85 8.50 20.58
CA LEU A 19 -5.36 7.46 21.50
C LEU A 19 -6.48 6.95 22.42
N LYS A 20 -7.39 7.84 22.84
CA LYS A 20 -8.56 7.52 23.64
C LYS A 20 -9.48 6.52 22.93
N GLU A 21 -9.87 6.85 21.70
CA GLU A 21 -10.73 5.97 20.89
C GLU A 21 -10.07 4.61 20.63
N ALA A 22 -8.77 4.61 20.33
CA ALA A 22 -8.00 3.37 20.15
C ALA A 22 -8.00 2.51 21.42
N ALA A 23 -7.84 3.11 22.59
CA ALA A 23 -7.84 2.41 23.88
C ALA A 23 -9.23 1.82 24.19
N GLU A 24 -10.29 2.62 24.01
CA GLU A 24 -11.70 2.20 24.20
C GLU A 24 -12.05 1.02 23.29
N LYS A 25 -11.79 1.10 21.98
CA LYS A 25 -12.05 0.00 21.03
C LYS A 25 -11.20 -1.25 21.28
N SER A 26 -10.06 -1.06 21.94
CA SER A 26 -9.16 -2.15 22.34
C SER A 26 -9.51 -2.78 23.69
N GLY A 27 -10.43 -2.18 24.45
CA GLY A 27 -10.84 -2.64 25.78
C GLY A 27 -9.75 -2.45 26.84
N ILE A 28 -8.89 -1.44 26.70
CA ILE A 28 -7.81 -1.11 27.65
C ILE A 28 -7.85 0.37 28.05
N SER A 29 -7.22 0.72 29.16
CA SER A 29 -7.07 2.13 29.54
C SER A 29 -6.04 2.85 28.66
N GLU A 30 -6.22 4.17 28.48
CA GLU A 30 -5.26 5.02 27.76
C GLU A 30 -3.84 4.93 28.32
N ALA A 31 -3.70 4.89 29.66
CA ALA A 31 -2.41 4.72 30.33
C ALA A 31 -1.75 3.36 29.97
N THR A 32 -2.54 2.30 29.85
CA THR A 32 -2.05 0.98 29.43
C THR A 32 -1.57 1.03 27.98
N LEU A 33 -2.36 1.63 27.07
CA LEU A 33 -1.98 1.79 25.66
C LEU A 33 -0.71 2.65 25.51
N TYR A 34 -0.61 3.74 26.27
CA TYR A 34 0.55 4.63 26.26
C TYR A 34 1.84 3.94 26.72
N ARG A 35 1.77 3.05 27.72
CA ARG A 35 2.92 2.23 28.13
C ARG A 35 3.21 1.14 27.11
N LEU A 36 2.18 0.44 26.64
CA LEU A 36 2.29 -0.68 25.70
C LEU A 36 2.98 -0.25 24.40
N ARG A 37 2.59 0.91 23.84
CA ARG A 37 3.21 1.43 22.61
C ARG A 37 4.70 1.76 22.76
N LYS A 38 5.25 1.85 23.97
CA LYS A 38 6.69 2.08 24.17
C LYS A 38 7.50 0.79 24.27
N THR A 39 6.84 -0.37 24.27
CA THR A 39 7.53 -1.66 24.37
C THR A 39 7.98 -2.14 22.99
N GLU A 40 9.21 -2.63 22.88
CA GLU A 40 9.77 -3.16 21.63
C GLU A 40 8.89 -4.26 21.03
N ALA A 41 8.50 -5.23 21.85
CA ALA A 41 7.61 -6.32 21.44
C ALA A 41 6.24 -5.86 20.90
N PHE A 42 5.77 -4.66 21.23
CA PHE A 42 4.55 -4.10 20.63
C PHE A 42 4.85 -3.27 19.39
N GLN A 43 6.01 -2.61 19.32
CA GLN A 43 6.47 -1.90 18.12
C GLN A 43 6.68 -2.87 16.95
N ASP A 44 7.19 -4.07 17.20
CA ASP A 44 7.33 -5.11 16.17
C ASP A 44 5.96 -5.53 15.60
N VAL A 45 4.98 -5.76 16.48
CA VAL A 45 3.60 -6.06 16.07
C VAL A 45 2.99 -4.88 15.31
N LEU A 46 3.21 -3.65 15.79
CA LEU A 46 2.71 -2.45 15.13
C LEU A 46 3.29 -2.29 13.72
N LYS A 47 4.58 -2.59 13.54
CA LYS A 47 5.24 -2.56 12.24
C LYS A 47 4.68 -3.64 11.30
N ALA A 48 4.48 -4.86 11.80
CA ALA A 48 3.88 -5.94 11.02
C ALA A 48 2.47 -5.58 10.53
N VAL A 49 1.59 -5.15 11.45
CA VAL A 49 0.22 -4.73 11.12
C VAL A 49 0.21 -3.53 10.17
N LYS A 50 1.11 -2.55 10.36
CA LYS A 50 1.23 -1.42 9.44
C LYS A 50 1.60 -1.87 8.03
N ASN A 51 2.51 -2.82 7.90
CA ASN A 51 2.91 -3.36 6.59
C ASN A 51 1.74 -4.12 5.94
N GLU A 52 0.98 -4.91 6.69
CA GLU A 52 -0.22 -5.59 6.18
C GLU A 52 -1.27 -4.60 5.67
N ILE A 53 -1.63 -3.58 6.47
CA ILE A 53 -2.59 -2.54 6.06
C ILE A 53 -2.09 -1.82 4.79
N PHE A 54 -0.80 -1.51 4.73
CA PHE A 54 -0.21 -0.87 3.56
C PHE A 54 -0.27 -1.75 2.31
N ASN A 55 0.06 -3.04 2.45
CA ASN A 55 -0.01 -4.02 1.36
C ASN A 55 -1.44 -4.15 0.83
N ASP A 56 -2.43 -4.26 1.71
CA ASP A 56 -3.85 -4.33 1.34
C ASP A 56 -4.30 -3.06 0.62
N ALA A 57 -3.88 -1.88 1.09
CA ALA A 57 -4.17 -0.61 0.44
C ALA A 57 -3.53 -0.54 -0.95
N MET A 58 -2.29 -1.02 -1.08
CA MET A 58 -1.59 -1.06 -2.36
C MET A 58 -2.26 -2.01 -3.36
N GLN A 59 -2.70 -3.18 -2.92
CA GLN A 59 -3.46 -4.11 -3.77
C GLN A 59 -4.76 -3.47 -4.29
N LYS A 60 -5.49 -2.73 -3.43
CA LYS A 60 -6.67 -1.97 -3.87
C LYS A 60 -6.30 -0.87 -4.87
N ALA A 61 -5.21 -0.14 -4.61
CA ALA A 61 -4.72 0.89 -5.52
C ALA A 61 -4.38 0.32 -6.90
N GLN A 62 -3.73 -0.85 -6.96
CA GLN A 62 -3.47 -1.56 -8.22
C GLN A 62 -4.76 -1.90 -8.97
N GLY A 63 -5.82 -2.29 -8.26
CA GLY A 63 -7.15 -2.47 -8.84
C GLY A 63 -7.70 -1.19 -9.49
N TYR A 64 -7.61 -0.05 -8.79
CA TYR A 64 -8.02 1.25 -9.34
C TYR A 64 -7.17 1.70 -10.53
N THR A 65 -5.90 1.31 -10.58
CA THR A 65 -5.04 1.56 -11.75
C THR A 65 -5.58 0.88 -13.00
N LEU A 66 -5.99 -0.40 -12.91
CA LEU A 66 -6.57 -1.11 -14.05
C LEU A 66 -7.88 -0.46 -14.52
N GLU A 67 -8.74 -0.07 -13.58
CA GLU A 67 -9.97 0.66 -13.90
C GLU A 67 -9.68 2.00 -14.59
N SER A 68 -8.69 2.75 -14.09
CA SER A 68 -8.28 4.03 -14.67
C SER A 68 -7.73 3.87 -16.10
N LEU A 69 -6.95 2.81 -16.36
CA LEU A 69 -6.46 2.50 -17.71
C LEU A 69 -7.61 2.24 -18.68
N GLU A 70 -8.66 1.54 -18.25
CA GLU A 70 -9.85 1.32 -19.08
C GLU A 70 -10.62 2.63 -19.33
N VAL A 71 -10.68 3.54 -18.37
CA VAL A 71 -11.24 4.88 -18.58
C VAL A 71 -10.44 5.66 -19.63
N LEU A 72 -9.11 5.70 -19.52
CA LEU A 72 -8.26 6.36 -20.52
C LEU A 72 -8.41 5.72 -21.91
N ARG A 73 -8.47 4.38 -21.97
CA ARG A 73 -8.70 3.64 -23.21
C ARG A 73 -10.03 4.00 -23.87
N LYS A 74 -11.10 4.14 -23.08
CA LYS A 74 -12.40 4.58 -23.59
C LYS A 74 -12.31 6.01 -24.13
N VAL A 75 -11.70 6.94 -23.40
CA VAL A 75 -11.56 8.34 -23.83
C VAL A 75 -10.77 8.46 -25.13
N MET A 76 -9.66 7.73 -25.33
CA MET A 76 -8.90 7.84 -26.57
C MET A 76 -9.64 7.31 -27.81
N ASN A 77 -10.58 6.38 -27.63
CA ASN A 77 -11.38 5.76 -28.69
C ASN A 77 -12.79 6.38 -28.83
N ASP A 78 -13.11 7.42 -28.06
CA ASP A 78 -14.40 8.09 -28.12
C ASP A 78 -14.41 9.19 -29.19
N ASP A 79 -15.19 8.99 -30.26
CA ASP A 79 -15.35 9.97 -31.35
C ASP A 79 -16.12 11.23 -30.92
N GLY A 80 -16.81 11.20 -29.78
CA GLY A 80 -17.45 12.37 -29.17
C GLY A 80 -16.52 13.20 -28.29
N ALA A 81 -15.35 12.68 -27.93
CA ALA A 81 -14.36 13.40 -27.13
C ALA A 81 -13.56 14.39 -27.98
N THR A 82 -13.06 15.46 -27.36
CA THR A 82 -12.20 16.42 -28.07
C THR A 82 -10.87 15.76 -28.47
N ASP A 83 -10.28 16.18 -29.59
CA ASP A 83 -8.98 15.68 -30.04
C ASP A 83 -7.90 15.80 -28.95
N SER A 84 -7.91 16.89 -28.19
CA SER A 84 -6.99 17.10 -27.07
C SER A 84 -7.18 16.08 -25.94
N SER A 85 -8.43 15.74 -25.60
CA SER A 85 -8.74 14.70 -24.61
C SER A 85 -8.26 13.33 -25.08
N ARG A 86 -8.46 13.00 -26.35
CA ARG A 86 -8.03 11.72 -26.95
C ARG A 86 -6.50 11.60 -26.95
N VAL A 87 -5.81 12.65 -27.39
CA VAL A 87 -4.33 12.71 -27.40
C VAL A 87 -3.77 12.64 -25.99
N SER A 88 -4.37 13.33 -25.03
CA SER A 88 -3.94 13.29 -23.62
C SER A 88 -4.07 11.88 -23.05
N ALA A 89 -5.21 11.21 -23.27
CA ALA A 89 -5.42 9.85 -22.78
C ALA A 89 -4.45 8.85 -23.42
N ALA A 90 -4.22 8.93 -24.73
CA ALA A 90 -3.25 8.09 -25.42
C ALA A 90 -1.82 8.33 -24.91
N ARG A 91 -1.42 9.59 -24.71
CA ARG A 91 -0.12 9.96 -24.15
C ARG A 91 0.08 9.37 -22.76
N THR A 92 -0.89 9.52 -21.87
CA THR A 92 -0.79 8.97 -20.51
C THR A 92 -0.61 7.46 -20.51
N ILE A 93 -1.35 6.73 -21.36
CA ILE A 93 -1.19 5.27 -21.49
C ILE A 93 0.22 4.92 -21.99
N LEU A 94 0.74 5.65 -22.99
CA LEU A 94 2.08 5.41 -23.52
C LEU A 94 3.17 5.70 -22.49
N GLU A 95 3.08 6.82 -21.77
CA GLU A 95 4.02 7.18 -20.70
C GLU A 95 4.04 6.13 -19.59
N MET A 96 2.87 5.65 -19.15
CA MET A 96 2.78 4.54 -18.18
C MET A 96 3.43 3.26 -18.72
N GLY A 97 3.20 2.92 -19.99
CA GLY A 97 3.81 1.74 -20.62
C GLY A 97 5.34 1.80 -20.68
N VAL A 98 5.90 2.98 -20.96
CA VAL A 98 7.35 3.20 -20.96
C VAL A 98 7.92 3.01 -19.54
N THR A 99 7.32 3.66 -18.53
CA THR A 99 7.77 3.50 -17.14
C THR A 99 7.70 2.05 -16.66
N MET A 100 6.61 1.32 -16.98
CA MET A 100 6.47 -0.10 -16.62
C MET A 100 7.56 -0.96 -17.26
N PHE A 101 7.91 -0.71 -18.52
CA PHE A 101 8.98 -1.43 -19.20
C PHE A 101 10.36 -1.12 -18.60
N GLU A 102 10.62 0.14 -18.23
CA GLU A 102 11.85 0.54 -17.55
C GLU A 102 11.97 -0.13 -16.18
N ASP A 103 10.89 -0.13 -15.38
CA ASP A 103 10.83 -0.78 -14.08
C ASP A 103 11.07 -2.29 -14.19
N GLU A 104 10.43 -2.96 -15.14
CA GLU A 104 10.62 -4.39 -15.37
C GLU A 104 12.07 -4.70 -15.76
N ASN A 105 12.68 -3.90 -16.62
CA ASN A 105 14.08 -4.04 -17.02
C ASN A 105 15.02 -3.85 -15.81
N ILE A 106 14.77 -2.84 -14.98
CA ILE A 106 15.54 -2.61 -13.75
C ILE A 106 15.43 -3.82 -12.81
N ILE A 107 14.23 -4.33 -12.56
CA ILE A 107 13.99 -5.50 -11.70
C ILE A 107 14.72 -6.73 -12.25
N GLN A 108 14.61 -7.01 -13.55
CA GLN A 108 15.30 -8.14 -14.19
C GLN A 108 16.83 -8.02 -14.06
N ARG A 109 17.38 -6.81 -14.25
CA ARG A 109 18.81 -6.56 -14.10
C ARG A 109 19.28 -6.68 -12.65
N LEU A 110 18.47 -6.24 -11.68
CA LEU A 110 18.75 -6.40 -10.25
C LEU A 110 18.76 -7.88 -9.86
N ALA A 111 17.76 -8.65 -10.27
CA ALA A 111 17.70 -10.08 -10.01
C ALA A 111 18.91 -10.82 -10.60
N GLU A 112 19.37 -10.44 -11.80
CA GLU A 112 20.57 -10.99 -12.39
C GLU A 112 21.84 -10.64 -11.59
N LEU A 113 21.95 -9.41 -11.08
CA LEU A 113 23.05 -9.02 -10.21
C LEU A 113 23.04 -9.79 -8.89
N GLU A 114 21.86 -9.94 -8.26
CA GLU A 114 21.70 -10.71 -7.02
C GLU A 114 22.10 -12.18 -7.21
N ARG A 115 21.73 -12.81 -8.34
CA ARG A 115 22.17 -14.16 -8.70
C ARG A 115 23.69 -14.26 -8.81
N ARG A 116 24.33 -13.29 -9.48
CA ARG A 116 25.79 -13.28 -9.68
C ARG A 116 26.57 -13.02 -8.40
N LEU A 117 26.02 -12.22 -7.50
CA LEU A 117 26.62 -11.89 -6.19
C LEU A 117 26.48 -13.02 -5.17
N GLY A 118 25.82 -14.13 -5.53
CA GLY A 118 25.81 -15.35 -4.73
C GLY A 118 25.02 -15.23 -3.43
N ARG A 119 23.88 -14.54 -3.45
CA ARG A 119 22.88 -14.67 -2.38
C ARG A 119 22.18 -16.03 -2.52
N ASN A 120 22.91 -17.07 -2.15
CA ASN A 120 22.32 -18.32 -1.70
C ASN A 120 21.64 -18.02 -0.37
N ASP A 121 20.33 -17.81 -0.39
CA ASP A 121 19.50 -18.14 0.77
C ASP A 121 19.24 -19.65 0.78
#